data_AF-A0A1F8T989-F1
#
_entry.id   AF-A0A1F8T989-F1
#
_cell.length_a   1.000
_cell.length_b   1.000
_cell.length_c   1.000
_cell.angle_alpha   90.00
_cell.angle_beta   90.00
_cell.angle_gamma   90.00
#
_symmetry.space_group_name_H-M   'P 1'
#
loop_
_entity.id
_entity.type
_entity.pdbx_description
1 polymer ?
#
loop_
_entity_poly.entity_id
_entity_poly.type
_entity_poly.pdbx_seq_one_letter_code
_entity_poly.pdbx_strand_id
1 'polypeptide(L)'
;MILPPQTEPVSMFSSSSAQSASLMLAVPGMPAWQVTARAWDAEGKAYTWYLAGTQQNWPGAPLALAVLIEEDDAQGVSEIGTALLQEAMQP
;
A
#
# COMPACT_ATOMS: atom_id res chain seq x y z
N MET A 1 -4.13 -14.44 -14.66
CA MET A 1 -2.66 -14.31 -14.80
C MET A 1 -2.06 -14.78 -13.49
N ILE A 2 -1.28 -15.86 -13.51
CA ILE A 2 -0.59 -16.36 -12.31
C ILE A 2 0.83 -15.81 -12.39
N LEU A 3 1.27 -15.06 -11.39
CA LEU A 3 2.64 -14.55 -11.36
C LEU A 3 3.60 -15.73 -11.14
N PRO A 4 4.63 -15.91 -11.99
CA PRO A 4 5.64 -16.93 -11.73
C PRO A 4 6.37 -16.61 -10.41
N PRO A 5 6.84 -17.63 -9.66
CA PRO A 5 7.66 -17.38 -8.48
C PRO A 5 8.95 -16.68 -8.93
N GLN A 6 9.04 -15.38 -8.71
CA GLN A 6 10.23 -14.60 -9.00
C GLN A 6 11.13 -14.64 -7.78
N THR A 7 12.30 -15.27 -7.93
CA THR A 7 13.32 -15.35 -6.87
C THR A 7 14.14 -14.07 -6.74
N GLU A 8 14.07 -13.19 -7.75
CA GLU A 8 14.76 -11.89 -7.77
C GLU A 8 13.78 -10.75 -8.07
N PRO A 9 14.02 -9.54 -7.53
CA PRO A 9 13.24 -8.36 -7.87
C PRO A 9 13.35 -8.03 -9.37
N VAL A 10 12.21 -7.90 -10.05
CA VAL A 10 12.16 -7.47 -11.45
C VAL A 10 11.53 -6.08 -11.55
N SER A 11 12.21 -5.18 -12.27
CA SER A 11 11.69 -3.84 -12.53
C SER A 11 10.54 -3.92 -13.54
N MET A 12 9.30 -3.79 -13.05
CA MET A 12 8.09 -3.80 -13.90
C MET A 12 7.74 -2.42 -14.44
N PHE A 13 8.10 -1.36 -13.73
CA PHE A 13 7.84 0.03 -14.10
C PHE A 13 9.14 0.81 -14.23
N SER A 14 9.13 1.91 -14.99
CA SER A 14 10.22 2.88 -14.93
C SER A 14 10.23 3.60 -13.58
N SER A 15 11.40 4.08 -13.17
CA SER A 15 11.54 4.88 -11.95
C SER A 15 10.65 6.13 -11.96
N SER A 16 10.53 6.81 -13.10
CA SER A 16 9.67 8.00 -13.26
C SER A 16 8.18 7.70 -13.09
N SER A 17 7.70 6.58 -13.65
CA SER A 17 6.30 6.16 -13.52
C SER A 17 5.98 5.74 -12.08
N ALA A 18 6.88 4.98 -11.44
CA ALA A 18 6.72 4.60 -10.04
C ALA A 18 6.71 5.82 -9.11
N GLN A 19 7.58 6.80 -9.35
CA GLN A 19 7.61 8.04 -8.57
C GLN A 19 6.34 8.88 -8.78
N SER A 20 5.85 8.98 -10.01
CA SER A 20 4.60 9.69 -10.30
C SER A 20 3.41 9.06 -9.57
N ALA A 21 3.30 7.74 -9.58
CA ALA A 21 2.26 7.02 -8.84
C ALA A 21 2.37 7.25 -7.32
N SER A 22 3.59 7.20 -6.78
CA SER A 22 3.85 7.46 -5.36
C SER A 22 3.49 8.90 -4.94
N LEU A 23 3.68 9.88 -5.83
CA LEU A 23 3.26 11.27 -5.60
C LEU A 23 1.74 11.47 -5.69
N MET A 24 1.07 10.76 -6.61
CA MET A 24 -0.40 10.80 -6.72
C MET A 24 -1.11 10.24 -5.49
N LEU A 25 -0.46 9.30 -4.79
CA LEU A 25 -0.99 8.64 -3.60
C LEU A 25 -0.40 9.21 -2.31
N ALA A 26 0.25 10.37 -2.35
CA ALA A 26 0.96 10.95 -1.22
C ALA A 26 0.04 11.22 -0.03
N VAL A 27 0.55 10.95 1.18
CA VAL A 27 -0.10 11.30 2.45
C VAL A 27 0.37 12.70 2.87
N PRO A 28 -0.52 13.69 3.04
CA PRO A 28 -0.13 15.03 3.46
C PRO A 28 0.63 15.00 4.80
N GLY A 29 1.81 15.62 4.83
CA GLY A 29 2.63 15.74 6.04
C GLY A 29 3.46 14.49 6.40
N MET A 30 3.46 13.45 5.57
CA MET A 30 4.25 12.23 5.79
C MET A 30 5.00 11.84 4.50
N PRO A 31 6.27 11.37 4.56
CA PRO A 31 7.00 10.89 3.39
C PRO A 31 6.53 9.47 3.00
N ALA A 32 5.24 9.34 2.73
CA ALA A 32 4.55 8.08 2.48
C ALA A 32 3.44 8.25 1.44
N TRP A 33 2.99 7.12 0.91
CA TRP A 33 1.83 7.02 0.04
C TRP A 33 0.86 5.98 0.58
N GLN A 34 -0.44 6.16 0.32
CA GLN A 34 -1.46 5.18 0.69
C GLN A 34 -2.63 5.16 -0.29
N VAL A 35 -3.35 4.04 -0.32
CA VAL A 35 -4.62 3.89 -1.03
C VAL A 35 -5.51 2.86 -0.34
N THR A 36 -6.81 3.14 -0.29
CA THR A 36 -7.84 2.21 0.21
C THR A 36 -8.74 1.79 -0.95
N ALA A 37 -9.06 0.50 -1.03
CA ALA A 37 -9.93 -0.04 -2.06
C ALA A 37 -10.84 -1.13 -1.50
N ARG A 38 -12.03 -1.26 -2.08
CA ARG A 38 -12.95 -2.37 -1.80
C ARG A 38 -12.99 -3.31 -3.00
N ALA A 39 -13.11 -4.59 -2.73
CA ALA A 39 -13.27 -5.64 -3.73
C ALA A 39 -14.37 -6.62 -3.29
N TRP A 40 -15.00 -7.27 -4.25
CA TRP A 40 -15.99 -8.31 -4.02
C TRP A 40 -15.58 -9.56 -4.80
N ASP A 41 -15.74 -10.73 -4.19
CA ASP A 41 -15.59 -11.99 -4.92
C ASP A 41 -16.86 -12.38 -5.69
N ALA A 42 -16.81 -13.53 -6.35
CA ALA A 42 -17.92 -14.03 -7.17
C ALA A 42 -19.18 -14.37 -6.33
N GLU A 43 -19.03 -14.60 -5.02
CA GLU A 43 -20.12 -14.88 -4.10
C GLU A 43 -20.67 -13.61 -3.44
N GLY A 44 -20.09 -12.44 -3.77
CA GLY A 44 -20.48 -11.14 -3.23
C GLY A 44 -19.88 -10.83 -1.87
N LYS A 45 -18.93 -11.63 -1.37
CA LYS A 45 -18.22 -11.33 -0.12
C LYS A 45 -17.29 -10.14 -0.34
N ALA A 46 -17.36 -9.17 0.57
CA ALA A 46 -16.57 -7.95 0.51
C ALA A 46 -15.20 -8.14 1.18
N TYR A 47 -14.22 -7.46 0.60
CA TYR A 47 -12.85 -7.36 1.10
C TYR A 47 -12.42 -5.90 1.00
N THR A 48 -11.85 -5.37 2.08
CA THR A 48 -11.35 -4.00 2.09
C THR A 48 -9.84 -4.00 2.29
N TRP A 49 -9.15 -3.36 1.37
CA TRP A 49 -7.70 -3.26 1.30
C TRP A 49 -7.21 -1.87 1.70
N TYR A 50 -6.09 -1.83 2.40
CA TYR A 50 -5.24 -0.66 2.55
C TYR A 50 -3.84 -1.02 2.08
N LEU A 51 -3.32 -0.27 1.11
CA LEU A 51 -1.96 -0.42 0.62
C LEU A 51 -1.20 0.87 0.91
N ALA A 52 0.03 0.75 1.38
CA ALA A 52 0.87 1.90 1.64
C ALA A 52 2.36 1.59 1.51
N GLY A 53 3.17 2.64 1.55
CA GLY A 53 4.62 2.50 1.61
C GLY A 53 5.31 3.85 1.75
N THR A 54 6.63 3.81 1.86
CA THR A 54 7.45 5.00 1.99
C THR A 54 7.73 5.63 0.63
N GLN A 55 7.85 6.96 0.60
CA GLN A 55 8.32 7.71 -0.56
C GLN A 55 9.85 7.75 -0.61
N GLN A 56 10.43 8.08 -1.77
CA GLN A 56 11.89 8.12 -1.95
C GLN A 56 12.62 9.10 -1.03
N ASN A 57 11.93 10.12 -0.50
CA ASN A 57 12.48 11.10 0.44
C ASN A 57 12.43 10.63 1.91
N TRP A 58 11.93 9.42 2.20
CA TRP A 58 12.03 8.80 3.52
C TRP A 58 13.49 8.41 3.81
N PRO A 59 14.10 8.88 4.91
CA PRO A 59 15.50 8.61 5.21
C PRO A 59 15.79 7.19 5.75
N GLY A 60 14.77 6.43 6.14
CA GLY A 60 14.91 5.08 6.68
C GLY A 60 14.87 3.99 5.61
N ALA A 61 14.72 2.73 6.05
CA ALA A 61 14.56 1.61 5.14
C ALA A 61 13.26 1.73 4.31
N PRO A 62 13.28 1.42 2.99
CA PRO A 62 12.06 1.35 2.19
C PRO A 62 11.08 0.33 2.75
N LEU A 63 9.79 0.69 2.80
CA LEU A 63 8.73 -0.13 3.35
C LEU A 63 7.55 -0.16 2.37
N ALA A 64 6.92 -1.33 2.26
CA ALA A 64 5.61 -1.52 1.64
C ALA A 64 4.73 -2.32 2.60
N LEU A 65 3.46 -1.94 2.71
CA LEU A 65 2.46 -2.50 3.62
C LEU A 65 1.20 -2.83 2.83
N ALA A 66 0.64 -4.02 3.08
CA ALA A 66 -0.67 -4.42 2.60
C ALA A 66 -1.50 -4.94 3.78
N VAL A 67 -2.66 -4.36 4.00
CA VAL A 67 -3.64 -4.76 5.01
C VAL A 67 -4.92 -5.14 4.30
N LEU A 68 -5.48 -6.28 4.68
CA LEU A 68 -6.76 -6.79 4.18
C LEU A 68 -7.65 -7.12 5.36
N ILE A 69 -8.91 -6.70 5.29
CA ILE A 69 -9.98 -7.22 6.14
C ILE A 69 -11.07 -7.84 5.27
N GLU A 70 -11.65 -8.94 5.74
CA GLU A 70 -12.73 -9.66 5.05
C GLU A 70 -14.11 -9.07 5.41
N GLU A 71 -14.21 -7.75 5.36
CA GLU A 71 -15.38 -6.96 5.73
C GLU A 71 -15.43 -5.69 4.86
N ASP A 72 -16.63 -5.17 4.59
CA ASP A 72 -16.82 -3.86 3.91
C ASP A 72 -16.66 -2.71 4.92
N ASP A 73 -15.42 -2.48 5.36
CA ASP A 73 -15.08 -1.41 6.29
C ASP A 73 -13.85 -0.61 5.84
N ALA A 74 -14.09 0.33 4.93
CA ALA A 74 -13.07 1.26 4.44
C ALA A 74 -12.48 2.15 5.54
N GLN A 75 -13.27 2.49 6.56
CA GLN A 75 -12.79 3.33 7.65
C GLN A 75 -11.86 2.53 8.56
N GLY A 76 -12.31 1.37 9.03
CA GLY A 76 -11.53 0.50 9.90
C GLY A 76 -10.22 0.05 9.28
N VAL A 77 -10.21 -0.36 8.00
CA VAL A 77 -8.94 -0.73 7.34
C VAL A 77 -7.98 0.47 7.22
N SER A 78 -8.52 1.67 7.00
CA SER A 78 -7.71 2.89 6.90
C SER A 78 -7.11 3.26 8.25
N GLU A 79 -7.86 3.15 9.34
CA GLU A 79 -7.38 3.40 10.70
C GLU A 79 -6.29 2.40 11.09
N ILE A 80 -6.54 1.11 10.88
CA ILE A 80 -5.57 0.02 11.14
C ILE A 80 -4.30 0.23 10.31
N GLY A 81 -4.46 0.44 9.00
CA GLY A 81 -3.34 0.60 8.08
C GLY A 81 -2.50 1.84 8.34
N THR A 82 -3.13 2.96 8.70
CA THR A 82 -2.43 4.20 9.07
C THR A 82 -1.63 4.01 10.34
N ALA A 83 -2.21 3.42 11.37
CA ALA A 83 -1.53 3.16 12.64
C ALA A 83 -0.32 2.23 12.44
N LEU A 84 -0.50 1.13 11.69
CA LEU A 84 0.59 0.19 11.38
C LEU A 84 1.73 0.87 10.60
N LEU A 85 1.40 1.71 9.61
CA LEU A 85 2.40 2.43 8.83
C LEU A 85 3.20 3.41 9.69
N GLN A 86 2.53 4.17 10.56
CA GLN A 86 3.18 5.11 11.46
C GLN A 86 4.15 4.42 12.42
N GLU A 87 3.73 3.31 13.02
CA GLU A 87 4.58 2.51 13.91
C GLU A 87 5.77 1.91 13.16
N ALA A 88 5.55 1.38 11.95
CA ALA A 88 6.63 0.80 11.15
C ALA A 88 7.63 1.84 10.59
N MET A 89 7.24 3.12 10.55
CA MET A 89 8.10 4.24 10.16
C MET A 89 8.80 4.91 11.35
N GLN A 90 8.62 4.41 12.59
CA GLN A 90 9.44 4.88 13.70
C GLN A 90 10.90 4.38 13.55
N PRO A 91 11.91 5.22 13.84
CA PRO A 91 13.32 4.90 13.69
C PRO A 91 13.83 3.81 14.64
#